data_AF-A0A431V331-F1
#
_entry.id   AF-A0A431V331-F1
#
_cell.length_a   1.000
_cell.length_b   1.000
_cell.length_c   1.000
_cell.angle_alpha   90.00
_cell.angle_beta   90.00
_cell.angle_gamma   90.00
#
_symmetry.space_group_name_H-M   'P 1'
#
loop_
_entity.id
_entity.type
_entity.pdbx_description
1 polymer ?
#
loop_
_entity_poly.entity_id
_entity_poly.type
_entity_poly.pdbx_seq_one_letter_code
_entity_poly.pdbx_strand_id
1 'polypeptide(L)'
;MALLWNYRGQYDAIEFSVVDAGKGFLGECQRRGIPEATDHASAIDWCLRKEHSTKDVDHDEFAQQQPEDAMGTPFGDLTETRHWHDGNHHQGLGLDQLMKLVRQYDGDLWIASGDALLTSSATTRQDAEFGSFAAVPHWQGVAIACRLRISELGKHIEEEPLDEDVQSILDDLISE
;
A
#
# COMPACT_ATOMS: atom_id res chain seq x y z
N MET A 1 5.46 -13.50 7.07
CA MET A 1 5.19 -14.90 7.42
C MET A 1 3.74 -15.17 7.04
N ALA A 2 3.50 -15.84 5.91
CA ALA A 2 2.14 -16.20 5.46
C ALA A 2 1.74 -17.51 6.15
N LEU A 3 0.67 -17.47 6.94
CA LEU A 3 0.08 -18.64 7.56
C LEU A 3 -1.18 -19.00 6.77
N LEU A 4 -1.29 -20.23 6.28
CA LEU A 4 -2.51 -20.77 5.69
C LEU A 4 -3.49 -21.13 6.83
N TRP A 5 -4.41 -20.23 7.19
CA TRP A 5 -5.44 -20.50 8.20
C TRP A 5 -6.70 -21.03 7.55
N ASN A 6 -6.78 -22.35 7.40
CA ASN A 6 -7.92 -23.01 6.74
C ASN A 6 -9.09 -23.20 7.74
N TYR A 7 -9.92 -22.17 7.93
CA TYR A 7 -11.16 -22.29 8.71
C TYR A 7 -12.36 -22.57 7.78
N ARG A 8 -12.76 -23.83 7.72
CA ARG A 8 -14.09 -24.35 7.33
C ARG A 8 -14.77 -23.66 6.12
N GLY A 9 -14.43 -24.13 4.92
CA GLY A 9 -15.16 -23.89 3.66
C GLY A 9 -14.90 -22.49 3.07
N GLN A 10 -14.49 -22.29 1.82
CA GLN A 10 -14.73 -23.14 0.66
C GLN A 10 -13.79 -22.85 -0.54
N TYR A 11 -12.66 -22.13 -0.38
CA TYR A 11 -11.74 -21.81 -1.50
C TYR A 11 -10.29 -21.65 -1.03
N ASP A 12 -9.33 -22.02 -1.89
CA ASP A 12 -7.90 -21.80 -1.66
C ASP A 12 -7.62 -20.28 -1.61
N ALA A 13 -6.85 -19.83 -0.62
CA ALA A 13 -6.57 -18.42 -0.39
C ALA A 13 -5.12 -18.14 -0.01
N ILE A 14 -4.64 -16.95 -0.38
CA ILE A 14 -3.39 -16.37 0.12
C ILE A 14 -3.76 -15.43 1.26
N GLU A 15 -3.12 -15.60 2.41
CA GLU A 15 -3.37 -14.80 3.61
C GLU A 15 -2.07 -14.25 4.17
N PHE A 16 -2.12 -13.01 4.64
CA PHE A 16 -1.04 -12.44 5.43
C PHE A 16 -1.58 -11.45 6.45
N SER A 17 -0.82 -11.28 7.50
CA SER A 17 -1.00 -10.20 8.46
C SER A 17 0.32 -9.56 8.80
N VAL A 18 0.27 -8.27 9.07
CA VAL A 18 1.39 -7.47 9.53
C VAL A 18 0.92 -6.57 10.64
N VAL A 19 1.77 -6.43 11.66
CA VAL A 19 1.54 -5.54 12.78
C VAL A 19 2.75 -4.66 12.97
N ASP A 20 2.47 -3.39 13.23
CA ASP A 20 3.44 -2.38 13.65
C ASP A 20 2.95 -1.76 14.96
N ALA A 21 3.86 -1.54 15.89
CA ALA A 21 3.61 -0.94 17.21
C ALA A 21 3.97 0.56 17.24
N GLY A 22 4.06 1.20 16.07
CA GLY A 22 4.38 2.61 15.93
C GLY A 22 3.24 3.54 16.35
N LYS A 23 3.23 4.75 15.77
CA LYS A 23 2.29 5.82 16.14
C LYS A 23 0.85 5.59 15.67
N GLY A 24 0.65 4.64 14.75
CA GLY A 24 -0.66 4.44 14.08
C GLY A 24 -0.94 5.50 13.02
N PHE A 25 -2.02 5.31 12.25
CA PHE A 25 -2.35 6.21 11.14
C PHE A 25 -2.60 7.63 11.62
N LEU A 26 -3.44 7.82 12.63
CA LEU A 26 -3.77 9.15 13.14
C LEU A 26 -2.52 9.88 13.67
N GLY A 27 -1.64 9.18 14.40
CA GLY A 27 -0.42 9.78 14.92
C GLY A 27 0.55 10.22 13.82
N GLU A 28 0.65 9.47 12.72
CA GLU A 28 1.44 9.88 11.56
C GLU A 28 0.78 11.03 10.77
N CYS A 29 -0.55 10.99 10.58
CA CYS A 29 -1.27 12.06 9.91
C CYS A 29 -1.17 13.39 10.67
N GLN A 30 -1.30 13.35 12.00
CA GLN A 30 -1.15 14.51 12.87
C GLN A 30 0.28 15.07 12.82
N ARG A 31 1.30 14.20 12.82
CA ARG A 31 2.71 14.62 12.69
C ARG A 31 2.98 15.37 11.38
N ARG A 32 2.28 15.00 10.31
CA ARG A 32 2.37 15.62 8.98
C ARG A 32 1.42 16.83 8.80
N GLY A 33 0.56 17.10 9.78
CA GLY A 33 -0.38 18.22 9.72
C GLY A 33 -1.54 18.02 8.74
N ILE A 34 -2.00 16.78 8.52
CA ILE A 34 -3.13 16.46 7.64
C ILE A 34 -4.44 16.83 8.36
N PRO A 35 -5.19 17.86 7.91
CA PRO A 35 -6.37 18.35 8.62
C PRO A 35 -7.59 17.43 8.51
N GLU A 36 -7.67 16.58 7.48
CA GLU A 36 -8.80 15.68 7.23
C GLU A 36 -8.82 14.45 8.18
N ALA A 37 -7.67 14.11 8.77
CA ALA A 37 -7.54 13.00 9.70
C ALA A 37 -7.89 13.45 11.13
N THR A 38 -9.17 13.65 11.40
CA THR A 38 -9.67 14.14 12.70
C THR A 38 -9.76 13.05 13.77
N ASP A 39 -9.96 11.80 13.34
CA ASP A 39 -10.12 10.62 14.18
C ASP A 39 -9.45 9.40 13.54
N HIS A 40 -9.45 8.25 14.24
CA HIS A 40 -8.77 7.05 13.76
C HIS A 40 -9.39 6.47 12.48
N ALA A 41 -10.71 6.56 12.30
CA ALA A 41 -11.39 6.06 11.12
C ALA A 41 -11.09 6.93 9.88
N SER A 42 -11.18 8.25 10.01
CA SER A 42 -10.81 9.22 8.97
C SER A 42 -9.32 9.16 8.62
N ALA A 43 -8.43 8.87 9.57
CA ALA A 43 -7.03 8.65 9.28
C ALA A 43 -6.80 7.38 8.42
N ILE A 44 -7.50 6.29 8.72
CA ILE A 44 -7.46 5.06 7.89
C ILE A 44 -8.03 5.35 6.49
N ASP A 45 -9.18 6.02 6.41
CA ASP A 45 -9.81 6.41 5.15
C ASP A 45 -8.88 7.26 4.29
N TRP A 46 -8.24 8.28 4.88
CA TRP A 46 -7.30 9.14 4.20
C TRP A 46 -6.12 8.34 3.62
N CYS A 47 -5.58 7.39 4.38
CA CYS A 47 -4.43 6.58 3.94
C CYS A 47 -4.77 5.58 2.83
N LEU A 48 -6.05 5.26 2.60
CA LEU A 48 -6.49 4.34 1.55
C LEU A 48 -6.71 5.01 0.19
N ARG A 49 -6.81 6.34 0.17
CA ARG A 49 -7.00 7.10 -1.06
C ARG A 49 -5.74 7.08 -1.91
N LYS A 50 -5.93 7.10 -3.23
CA LYS A 50 -4.83 7.12 -4.20
C LYS A 50 -3.95 8.35 -3.96
N GLU A 51 -2.63 8.19 -4.08
CA GLU A 51 -1.62 9.26 -3.91
C GLU A 51 -1.54 9.85 -2.49
N HIS A 52 -2.32 9.37 -1.53
CA HIS A 52 -2.22 9.76 -0.14
C HIS A 52 -1.15 8.91 0.55
N SER A 53 0.05 9.48 0.67
CA SER A 53 1.18 8.87 1.39
C SER A 53 1.70 9.84 2.43
N THR A 54 1.96 9.34 3.63
CA THR A 54 2.67 10.09 4.67
C THR A 54 4.19 9.97 4.54
N LYS A 55 4.70 9.25 3.53
CA LYS A 55 6.14 9.14 3.21
C LYS A 55 6.54 10.19 2.17
N ASP A 56 7.70 10.80 2.41
CA ASP A 56 8.18 12.05 1.80
C ASP A 56 8.04 12.14 0.28
N VAL A 57 7.41 13.23 -0.17
CA VAL A 57 7.57 13.81 -1.51
C VAL A 57 8.47 15.07 -1.43
N ASP A 58 9.14 15.29 -0.29
CA ASP A 58 9.81 16.57 0.02
C ASP A 58 11.22 16.71 -0.60
N HIS A 59 11.65 15.76 -1.43
CA HIS A 59 12.94 15.83 -2.11
C HIS A 59 12.78 15.50 -3.59
N ASP A 60 13.39 16.34 -4.44
CA ASP A 60 13.58 16.05 -5.87
C ASP A 60 14.14 14.63 -6.04
N GLU A 61 13.59 13.87 -6.99
CA GLU A 61 14.04 12.52 -7.33
C GLU A 61 15.53 12.49 -7.77
N PHE A 62 16.05 13.64 -8.20
CA PHE A 62 17.45 13.85 -8.54
C PHE A 62 18.32 14.39 -7.39
N ALA A 63 17.76 14.58 -6.19
CA ALA A 63 18.49 15.11 -5.04
C ALA A 63 19.65 14.18 -4.62
N GLN A 64 20.84 14.76 -4.53
CA GLN A 64 22.07 14.02 -4.22
C GLN A 64 22.09 13.62 -2.74
N GLN A 65 22.30 12.32 -2.49
CA GLN A 65 22.36 11.79 -1.13
C GLN A 65 23.72 12.11 -0.48
N GLN A 66 23.69 12.70 0.71
CA GLN A 66 24.90 13.00 1.48
C GLN A 66 25.17 11.94 2.56
N PRO A 67 26.45 11.63 2.83
CA PRO A 67 26.85 10.81 3.98
C PRO A 67 26.38 11.41 5.31
N GLU A 68 26.16 10.56 6.33
CA GLU A 68 25.72 10.99 7.67
C GLU A 68 26.70 11.96 8.36
N ASP A 69 27.99 11.85 8.04
CA ASP A 69 29.08 12.66 8.58
C ASP A 69 29.42 13.89 7.72
N ALA A 70 28.62 14.19 6.69
CA ALA A 70 28.84 15.34 5.83
C ALA A 70 28.61 16.66 6.57
N MET A 71 29.69 17.40 6.86
CA MET A 71 29.63 18.78 7.33
C MET A 71 29.42 19.74 6.16
N GLY A 72 28.18 19.82 5.67
CA GLY A 72 27.76 20.68 4.55
C GLY A 72 27.69 19.96 3.19
N THR A 73 27.24 20.66 2.16
CA THR A 73 27.15 20.13 0.78
C THR A 73 28.35 20.59 -0.06
N PRO A 74 29.07 19.67 -0.75
CA PRO A 74 30.15 20.05 -1.68
C PRO A 74 29.62 20.72 -2.96
N PHE A 75 28.31 20.65 -3.21
CA PHE A 75 27.68 21.15 -4.43
C PHE A 75 27.13 22.59 -4.29
N GLY A 76 27.21 23.19 -3.09
CA GLY A 76 26.69 24.53 -2.80
C GLY A 76 25.16 24.62 -2.81
N ASP A 77 24.61 25.83 -2.65
CA ASP A 77 23.17 26.10 -2.48
C ASP A 77 22.30 25.82 -3.74
N LEU A 78 22.92 25.43 -4.86
CA LEU A 78 22.25 25.29 -6.17
C LEU A 78 21.72 23.87 -6.45
N THR A 79 21.98 22.93 -5.57
CA THR A 79 21.62 21.51 -5.73
C THR A 79 20.96 21.02 -4.46
N GLU A 80 19.74 20.51 -4.57
CA GLU A 80 19.08 19.87 -3.45
C GLU A 80 19.85 18.63 -3.03
N THR A 81 20.24 18.61 -1.76
CA THR A 81 20.90 17.46 -1.14
C THR A 81 20.00 16.90 -0.06
N ARG A 82 19.85 15.58 -0.04
CA ARG A 82 19.12 14.87 1.02
C ARG A 82 20.10 14.23 1.99
N HIS A 83 19.85 14.38 3.29
CA HIS A 83 20.60 13.65 4.31
C HIS A 83 20.25 12.16 4.25
N TRP A 84 21.18 11.31 4.66
CA TRP A 84 20.93 9.87 4.79
C TRP A 84 19.73 9.65 5.73
N HIS A 85 18.59 9.25 5.15
CA HIS A 85 17.45 8.78 5.92
C HIS A 85 17.73 7.33 6.33
N ASP A 86 17.55 7.04 7.62
CA ASP A 86 17.53 5.70 8.21
C ASP A 86 16.69 4.75 7.36
N GLY A 87 17.34 3.99 6.48
CA GLY A 87 17.00 2.64 6.01
C GLY A 87 15.56 2.31 5.59
N ASN A 88 14.65 3.28 5.47
CA ASN A 88 13.23 3.05 5.24
C ASN A 88 12.98 2.87 3.74
N HIS A 89 13.73 1.94 3.13
CA HIS A 89 13.60 1.44 1.76
C HIS A 89 12.34 0.59 1.58
N HIS A 90 11.38 0.65 2.50
CA HIS A 90 10.04 0.19 2.25
C HIS A 90 9.43 1.12 1.20
N GLN A 91 9.73 0.83 -0.08
CA GLN A 91 8.97 1.26 -1.24
C GLN A 91 7.51 1.10 -0.83
N GLY A 92 6.86 2.23 -0.53
CA GLY A 92 5.53 2.24 0.02
C GLY A 92 4.59 1.71 -1.03
N LEU A 93 4.42 0.39 -1.11
CA LEU A 93 3.25 -0.22 -1.72
C LEU A 93 2.08 0.35 -0.93
N GLY A 94 1.50 1.41 -1.48
CA GLY A 94 0.48 2.20 -0.81
C GLY A 94 -0.70 1.32 -0.46
N LEU A 95 -1.39 1.68 0.62
CA LEU A 95 -2.64 1.03 1.01
C LEU A 95 -3.67 1.06 -0.13
N ASP A 96 -3.59 2.05 -1.03
CA ASP A 96 -4.33 2.11 -2.28
C ASP A 96 -4.04 0.90 -3.20
N GLN A 97 -2.78 0.51 -3.35
CA GLN A 97 -2.36 -0.62 -4.17
C GLN A 97 -2.78 -1.95 -3.54
N LEU A 98 -2.70 -2.04 -2.21
CA LEU A 98 -3.25 -3.17 -1.47
C LEU A 98 -4.77 -3.28 -1.68
N MET A 99 -5.50 -2.16 -1.62
CA MET A 99 -6.94 -2.14 -1.89
C MET A 99 -7.28 -2.55 -3.32
N LYS A 100 -6.50 -2.14 -4.33
CA LYS A 100 -6.67 -2.60 -5.72
C LYS A 100 -6.54 -4.10 -5.82
N LEU A 101 -5.51 -4.67 -5.18
CA LEU A 101 -5.29 -6.12 -5.15
C LEU A 101 -6.43 -6.85 -4.41
N VAL A 102 -6.90 -6.33 -3.28
CA VAL A 102 -8.07 -6.88 -2.57
C VAL A 102 -9.31 -6.89 -3.46
N ARG A 103 -9.54 -5.83 -4.25
CA ARG A 103 -10.67 -5.77 -5.19
C ARG A 103 -10.49 -6.75 -6.36
N GLN A 104 -9.29 -6.83 -6.94
CA GLN A 104 -8.98 -7.68 -8.09
C GLN A 104 -9.10 -9.18 -7.77
N TYR A 105 -8.79 -9.58 -6.54
CA TYR A 105 -8.75 -10.99 -6.15
C TYR A 105 -9.96 -11.43 -5.29
N ASP A 106 -11.06 -10.69 -5.34
CA ASP A 106 -12.26 -10.88 -4.50
C ASP A 106 -11.91 -11.16 -3.02
N GLY A 107 -10.98 -10.33 -2.54
CA GLY A 107 -10.35 -10.46 -1.25
C GLY A 107 -11.06 -9.68 -0.14
N ASP A 108 -10.59 -9.96 1.07
CA ASP A 108 -10.98 -9.29 2.29
C ASP A 108 -9.77 -8.58 2.90
N LEU A 109 -10.00 -7.39 3.45
CA LEU A 109 -8.98 -6.58 4.11
C LEU A 109 -9.51 -6.05 5.44
N TRP A 110 -8.70 -6.22 6.47
CA TRP A 110 -8.94 -5.68 7.81
C TRP A 110 -7.79 -4.76 8.19
N ILE A 111 -8.13 -3.56 8.66
CA ILE A 111 -7.15 -2.58 9.13
C ILE A 111 -7.59 -2.06 10.48
N ALA A 112 -6.79 -2.26 11.52
CA ALA A 112 -7.01 -1.70 12.84
C ALA A 112 -5.90 -0.71 13.21
N SER A 113 -6.29 0.46 13.70
CA SER A 113 -5.37 1.46 14.26
C SER A 113 -6.12 2.36 15.24
N GLY A 114 -5.55 2.60 16.42
CA GLY A 114 -6.27 3.28 17.49
C GLY A 114 -7.53 2.51 17.89
N ASP A 115 -8.66 3.20 17.94
CA ASP A 115 -9.97 2.63 18.29
C ASP A 115 -10.84 2.27 17.07
N ALA A 116 -10.28 2.29 15.86
CA ALA A 116 -11.01 2.01 14.62
C ALA A 116 -10.53 0.72 13.95
N LEU A 117 -11.50 -0.06 13.45
CA LEU A 117 -11.32 -1.21 12.58
C LEU A 117 -12.09 -1.00 11.28
N LEU A 118 -11.38 -0.96 10.15
CA LEU A 118 -11.96 -1.08 8.83
C LEU A 118 -12.12 -2.57 8.47
N THR A 119 -13.29 -2.94 7.96
CA THR A 119 -13.54 -4.23 7.30
C THR A 119 -13.96 -3.98 5.85
N SER A 120 -13.11 -4.42 4.92
CA SER A 120 -13.38 -4.37 3.48
C SER A 120 -13.61 -5.78 2.95
N SER A 121 -14.84 -6.09 2.57
CA SER A 121 -15.23 -7.32 1.89
C SER A 121 -16.10 -7.01 0.68
N ALA A 122 -16.42 -8.01 -0.14
CA ALA A 122 -17.32 -7.82 -1.28
C ALA A 122 -18.69 -7.24 -0.87
N THR A 123 -19.15 -7.54 0.34
CA THR A 123 -20.40 -7.00 0.90
C THR A 123 -20.22 -5.58 1.41
N THR A 124 -19.23 -5.33 2.27
CA THR A 124 -19.10 -4.00 2.91
C THR A 124 -18.70 -2.91 1.92
N ARG A 125 -18.04 -3.27 0.82
CA ARG A 125 -17.71 -2.37 -0.29
C ARG A 125 -18.91 -1.95 -1.15
N GLN A 126 -20.06 -2.63 -1.03
CA GLN A 126 -21.29 -2.19 -1.72
C GLN A 126 -21.92 -0.97 -1.03
N ASP A 127 -21.73 -0.85 0.28
CA ASP A 127 -22.34 0.21 1.09
C ASP A 127 -21.43 1.45 1.24
N ALA A 128 -20.11 1.30 1.03
CA ALA A 128 -19.12 2.36 1.19
C ALA A 128 -17.86 2.12 0.34
N GLU A 129 -17.14 3.19 -0.02
CA GLU A 129 -16.00 3.15 -0.97
C GLU A 129 -14.90 2.12 -0.58
N PHE A 130 -14.52 2.08 0.70
CA PHE A 130 -13.47 1.20 1.19
C PHE A 130 -13.97 0.07 2.09
N GLY A 131 -15.19 0.14 2.61
CA GLY A 131 -15.77 -0.82 3.54
C GLY A 131 -16.42 -0.15 4.74
N SER A 132 -16.68 -0.92 5.79
CA SER A 132 -17.35 -0.44 7.00
C SER A 132 -16.37 -0.31 8.17
N PHE A 133 -16.62 0.68 9.02
CA PHE A 133 -15.85 0.93 10.23
C PHE A 133 -16.59 0.42 11.47
N ALA A 134 -15.85 -0.14 12.41
CA ALA A 134 -16.32 -0.52 13.74
C ALA A 134 -15.36 -0.02 14.81
N ALA A 135 -15.89 0.29 15.99
CA ALA A 135 -15.10 0.63 17.16
C ALA A 135 -14.48 -0.63 17.78
N VAL A 136 -13.20 -0.55 18.15
CA VAL A 136 -12.45 -1.64 18.79
C VAL A 136 -11.68 -1.11 20.01
N PRO A 137 -11.24 -1.98 20.93
CA PRO A 137 -10.30 -1.56 21.98
C PRO A 137 -9.06 -0.91 21.37
N HIS A 138 -8.60 0.18 21.99
CA HIS A 138 -7.52 1.00 21.46
C HIS A 138 -6.23 0.18 21.25
N TRP A 139 -5.70 0.21 20.03
CA TRP A 139 -4.41 -0.35 19.62
C TRP A 139 -3.44 0.76 19.22
N GLN A 140 -2.32 0.88 19.95
CA GLN A 140 -1.24 1.77 19.59
C GLN A 140 -0.41 1.15 18.46
N GLY A 141 -0.57 1.66 17.24
CA GLY A 141 0.11 1.17 16.04
C GLY A 141 -0.86 0.84 14.91
N VAL A 142 -0.48 -0.08 14.03
CA VAL A 142 -1.27 -0.53 12.89
C VAL A 142 -1.27 -2.06 12.84
N ALA A 143 -2.44 -2.66 12.66
CA ALA A 143 -2.58 -4.06 12.31
C ALA A 143 -3.33 -4.19 10.99
N ILE A 144 -2.74 -4.91 10.03
CA ILE A 144 -3.35 -5.19 8.73
C ILE A 144 -3.43 -6.70 8.57
N ALA A 145 -4.59 -7.19 8.18
CA ALA A 145 -4.78 -8.56 7.74
C ALA A 145 -5.46 -8.56 6.37
N CYS A 146 -5.03 -9.44 5.48
CA CYS A 146 -5.52 -9.53 4.13
C CYS A 146 -5.69 -10.99 3.72
N ARG A 147 -6.75 -11.25 2.96
CA ARG A 147 -7.07 -12.54 2.35
C ARG A 147 -7.39 -12.32 0.88
N LEU A 148 -6.82 -13.15 0.01
CA LEU A 148 -7.01 -13.10 -1.45
C LEU A 148 -7.41 -14.49 -1.94
N ARG A 149 -8.39 -14.58 -2.83
CA ARG A 149 -8.81 -15.88 -3.37
C ARG A 149 -7.86 -16.32 -4.47
N ILE A 150 -7.32 -17.53 -4.34
CA ILE A 150 -6.45 -18.13 -5.36
C ILE A 150 -7.24 -18.42 -6.64
N SER A 151 -8.55 -18.65 -6.54
CA SER A 151 -9.42 -18.83 -7.71
C SER A 151 -9.44 -17.64 -8.67
N GLU A 152 -9.08 -16.44 -8.19
CA GLU A 152 -9.03 -15.23 -9.03
C GLU A 152 -7.65 -15.02 -9.67
N LEU A 153 -6.64 -15.81 -9.27
CA LEU A 153 -5.30 -15.76 -9.85
C LEU A 153 -5.33 -16.21 -11.31
N GLY A 154 -4.79 -15.38 -12.19
CA GLY A 154 -4.71 -15.67 -13.62
C GLY A 154 -5.96 -15.32 -14.44
N LYS A 155 -7.11 -15.01 -13.81
CA LYS A 155 -8.33 -14.62 -14.54
C LYS A 155 -8.24 -13.26 -15.23
N HIS A 156 -7.34 -12.41 -14.73
CA HIS A 156 -7.06 -11.08 -15.26
C HIS A 156 -5.68 -11.01 -15.94
N ILE A 157 -5.13 -12.15 -16.38
CA ILE A 157 -4.06 -12.12 -17.38
C ILE A 157 -4.79 -11.77 -18.68
N GLU A 158 -4.98 -10.48 -18.92
CA GLU A 158 -5.03 -10.02 -20.29
C GLU A 158 -3.64 -10.39 -20.85
N GLU A 159 -3.58 -11.36 -21.75
CA GLU A 159 -2.51 -11.34 -22.73
C GLU A 159 -2.64 -9.98 -23.39
N GLU A 160 -1.79 -9.01 -23.01
CA GLU A 160 -1.67 -7.80 -23.80
C GLU A 160 -1.42 -8.29 -25.23
N PRO A 161 -2.34 -8.03 -26.17
CA PRO A 161 -2.08 -8.38 -27.56
C PRO A 161 -0.75 -7.71 -27.90
N LEU A 162 0.18 -8.49 -28.44
CA LEU A 162 1.45 -7.95 -28.87
C LEU A 162 1.15 -6.74 -29.77
N ASP A 163 1.84 -5.63 -29.50
CA ASP A 163 1.80 -4.47 -30.38
C ASP A 163 2.03 -4.94 -31.83
N GLU A 164 1.33 -4.34 -32.81
CA GLU A 164 1.47 -4.70 -34.23
C GLU A 164 2.95 -4.71 -34.66
N ASP A 165 3.73 -3.78 -34.10
CA ASP A 165 5.17 -3.67 -34.34
C ASP A 165 5.96 -4.88 -33.77
N VAL A 166 5.58 -5.38 -32.60
CA VAL A 166 6.23 -6.54 -31.95
C VAL A 166 5.81 -7.84 -32.63
N GLN A 167 4.53 -7.94 -33.04
CA GLN A 167 4.00 -9.06 -33.81
C GLN A 167 4.73 -9.19 -35.16
N SER A 168 4.96 -8.07 -35.86
CA SER A 168 5.70 -8.04 -37.13
C SER A 168 7.14 -8.55 -37.00
N ILE A 169 7.84 -8.17 -35.92
CA ILE A 169 9.23 -8.62 -35.69
C ILE A 169 9.29 -10.13 -35.41
N LEU A 170 8.31 -10.65 -34.66
CA LEU A 170 8.24 -12.08 -34.35
C LEU A 170 7.95 -12.93 -35.59
N ASP A 171 7.05 -12.46 -36.46
CA ASP A 171 6.72 -13.16 -37.71
C ASP A 171 7.94 -13.21 -38.65
N ASP A 172 8.72 -12.13 -38.75
CA ASP A 172 9.97 -12.10 -39.53
C ASP A 172 11.03 -13.09 -39.00
N LEU A 173 11.11 -13.29 -37.68
CA LEU A 173 12.06 -14.22 -37.05
C LEU A 173 11.68 -15.70 -37.18
N ILE A 174 10.39 -16.01 -37.38
CA ILE A 174 9.88 -17.39 -37.50
C ILE A 174 9.78 -17.82 -38.98
N SER A 175 9.91 -16.87 -39.91
CA SER A 175 9.80 -17.09 -41.36
C SER A 175 11.11 -17.50 -42.06
N GLU A 176 12.22 -17.67 -41.32
CA GLU A 176 13.48 -18.25 -41.80
C GLU A 176 13.59 -19.77 -41.52
#